data_AF-A0AAN7NB34-F1
#
_entry.id   AF-A0AAN7NB34-F1
#
_cell.length_a   1.000
_cell.length_b   1.000
_cell.length_c   1.000
_cell.angle_alpha   90.00
_cell.angle_beta   90.00
_cell.angle_gamma   90.00
#
_symmetry.space_group_name_H-M   'P 1'
#
loop_
_entity.id
_entity.type
_entity.pdbx_description
1 polymer ?
#
loop_
_entity_poly.entity_id
_entity_poly.type
_entity_poly.pdbx_seq_one_letter_code
_entity_poly.pdbx_strand_id
1 'polypeptide(L)'
;MAKWGQGDPRWIVEERADATNVNNWHWTERDATGWSKSKLKEVLVGLVVEGEAGRCEISDLKHVEGEASCNSRKGKLIFFYEWNLRLSWRGTGAGGHLAAGRPAAAAPGGGTVVSGSVFQFLIMHLRIHYVNTGTVKESGEKHKGSVEIPNLSEENEVDDTEINVSKKKGEGDVLKDLMRTEGTTKVREALRDYLKALKTEFTLGMILPTKAALGQELAAEQKPSGTTVQDSVSPQSLDIVGVKIPTVKILMREIFNSPAEELYSIFTTKEMVQKFSKCPAVIEAEKGGKLQMFDGCVSGEYAELVPSQRIVLKWRCRNWPEEHYATVALNFKDMAAQTELQLECKGVPVSNEDSTRQCWKKQYFEEIHILLQQSQDNLE
;
A
#
# COMPACT_ATOMS: atom_id res chain seq x y z
N MET A 1 -36.48 33.68 -9.64
CA MET A 1 -35.57 34.02 -10.75
C MET A 1 -34.63 35.11 -10.26
N ALA A 2 -33.32 34.94 -10.39
CA ALA A 2 -32.35 35.94 -9.95
C ALA A 2 -32.50 37.24 -10.77
N LYS A 3 -32.32 38.40 -10.12
CA LYS A 3 -32.44 39.71 -10.78
C LYS A 3 -31.23 39.94 -11.69
N TRP A 4 -31.48 40.40 -12.91
CA TRP A 4 -30.44 40.73 -13.89
C TRP A 4 -29.41 41.70 -13.28
N GLY A 5 -28.13 41.34 -13.30
CA GLY A 5 -27.03 42.14 -12.77
C GLY A 5 -26.71 41.94 -11.28
N GLN A 6 -27.46 41.11 -10.54
CA GLN A 6 -27.07 40.65 -9.20
C GLN A 6 -26.83 39.14 -9.26
N GLY A 7 -25.56 38.74 -9.35
CA GLY A 7 -25.17 37.33 -9.25
C GLY A 7 -25.67 36.75 -7.93
N ASP A 8 -26.42 35.65 -7.99
CA ASP A 8 -26.81 34.89 -6.80
C ASP A 8 -25.52 34.30 -6.17
N PRO A 9 -25.24 34.52 -4.87
CA PRO A 9 -24.03 34.02 -4.21
C PRO A 9 -23.81 32.51 -4.31
N ARG A 10 -24.84 31.73 -4.66
CA ARG A 10 -24.73 30.28 -4.92
C ARG A 10 -24.21 29.94 -6.32
N TRP A 11 -24.17 30.91 -7.23
CA TRP A 11 -23.91 30.74 -8.68
C TRP A 11 -22.80 31.66 -9.23
N ILE A 12 -22.14 32.44 -8.39
CA ILE A 12 -20.98 33.24 -8.80
C ILE A 12 -19.78 32.32 -8.99
N VAL A 13 -19.50 31.97 -10.24
CA VAL A 13 -18.17 31.51 -10.68
C VAL A 13 -17.37 32.78 -10.95
N GLU A 14 -16.77 33.35 -9.90
CA GLU A 14 -15.66 34.29 -10.10
C GLU A 14 -14.54 33.51 -10.79
N GLU A 15 -14.00 34.04 -11.90
CA GLU A 15 -12.76 33.54 -12.50
C GLU A 15 -11.64 33.69 -11.48
N ARG A 16 -11.42 32.64 -10.70
CA ARG A 16 -10.30 32.54 -9.77
C ARG A 16 -9.10 32.03 -10.52
N ALA A 17 -7.96 32.69 -10.35
CA ALA A 17 -6.66 32.25 -10.88
C ALA A 17 -6.14 30.94 -10.24
N ASP A 18 -6.90 30.34 -9.30
CA ASP A 18 -6.51 29.22 -8.45
C ASP A 18 -6.83 27.84 -9.02
N ALA A 19 -7.47 27.77 -10.21
CA ALA A 19 -7.92 26.53 -10.88
C ALA A 19 -8.56 25.50 -9.92
N THR A 20 -9.12 25.97 -8.81
CA THR A 20 -9.49 25.08 -7.71
C THR A 20 -10.75 24.34 -8.10
N ASN A 21 -10.71 23.03 -7.96
CA ASN A 21 -11.82 22.17 -8.30
C ASN A 21 -12.95 22.26 -7.24
N VAL A 22 -13.60 23.42 -7.16
CA VAL A 22 -14.67 23.70 -6.19
C VAL A 22 -15.78 22.65 -6.36
N ASN A 23 -16.11 21.93 -5.28
CA ASN A 23 -17.07 20.81 -5.27
C ASN A 23 -16.71 19.62 -6.18
N ASN A 24 -15.44 19.42 -6.54
CA ASN A 24 -15.01 18.42 -7.52
C ASN A 24 -15.72 18.56 -8.89
N TRP A 25 -16.12 19.78 -9.27
CA TRP A 25 -16.80 20.10 -10.52
C TRP A 25 -15.98 19.87 -11.81
N HIS A 26 -14.68 20.12 -11.77
CA HIS A 26 -13.69 19.81 -12.82
C HIS A 26 -13.28 18.32 -12.74
N TRP A 27 -12.84 17.76 -13.87
CA TRP A 27 -12.40 16.36 -13.95
C TRP A 27 -11.08 16.19 -13.18
N THR A 28 -10.95 15.13 -12.37
CA THR A 28 -9.68 14.80 -11.72
C THR A 28 -9.46 13.30 -11.82
N GLU A 29 -8.53 12.90 -12.66
CA GLU A 29 -8.17 11.52 -12.93
C GLU A 29 -6.89 11.13 -12.21
N ARG A 30 -6.87 9.95 -11.61
CA ARG A 30 -5.68 9.34 -11.00
C ARG A 30 -5.48 7.96 -11.58
N ASP A 31 -4.29 7.73 -12.11
CA ASP A 31 -3.84 6.40 -12.52
C ASP A 31 -3.71 5.49 -11.29
N ALA A 32 -4.47 4.39 -11.32
CA ALA A 32 -4.51 3.34 -10.31
C ALA A 32 -3.82 2.06 -10.79
N THR A 33 -3.23 2.05 -12.00
CA THR A 33 -2.71 0.84 -12.65
C THR A 33 -1.60 0.20 -11.83
N GLY A 34 -0.60 0.98 -11.41
CA GLY A 34 0.51 0.46 -10.60
C GLY A 34 0.05 -0.09 -9.24
N TRP A 35 -0.80 0.66 -8.54
CA TRP A 35 -1.37 0.25 -7.26
C TRP A 35 -2.21 -1.02 -7.38
N SER A 36 -3.05 -1.09 -8.42
CA SER A 36 -3.92 -2.24 -8.69
C SER A 36 -3.13 -3.50 -8.99
N LYS A 37 -2.05 -3.42 -9.79
CA LYS A 37 -1.16 -4.56 -10.06
C LYS A 37 -0.57 -5.14 -8.78
N SER A 38 -0.11 -4.27 -7.87
CA SER A 38 0.40 -4.70 -6.56
C SER A 38 -0.69 -5.30 -5.69
N LYS A 39 -1.87 -4.67 -5.60
CA LYS A 39 -2.97 -5.15 -4.76
C LYS A 39 -3.56 -6.46 -5.25
N LEU A 40 -3.74 -6.64 -6.56
CA LEU A 40 -4.17 -7.90 -7.17
C LEU A 40 -3.21 -9.04 -6.84
N LYS A 41 -1.90 -8.78 -6.87
CA LYS A 41 -0.90 -9.77 -6.47
C LYS A 41 -1.01 -10.13 -4.99
N GLU A 42 -1.21 -9.15 -4.13
CA GLU A 42 -1.37 -9.32 -2.67
C GLU A 42 -2.60 -10.18 -2.33
N VAL A 43 -3.75 -9.92 -2.95
CA VAL A 43 -5.00 -10.60 -2.61
C VAL A 43 -5.17 -11.97 -3.28
N LEU A 44 -4.53 -12.19 -4.43
CA LEU A 44 -4.70 -13.43 -5.21
C LEU A 44 -3.61 -14.48 -4.93
N VAL A 45 -2.35 -14.07 -4.72
CA VAL A 45 -1.24 -15.02 -4.48
C VAL A 45 -1.28 -15.51 -3.04
N GLY A 46 -1.16 -16.82 -2.85
CA GLY A 46 -1.27 -17.46 -1.53
C GLY A 46 -2.70 -17.84 -1.14
N LEU A 47 -3.69 -17.62 -2.00
CA LEU A 47 -5.04 -18.13 -1.78
C LEU A 47 -5.04 -19.66 -1.74
N VAL A 48 -5.56 -20.22 -0.65
CA VAL A 48 -5.64 -21.67 -0.41
C VAL A 48 -7.08 -22.14 -0.48
N VAL A 49 -7.31 -23.22 -1.21
CA VAL A 49 -8.58 -23.94 -1.36
C VAL A 49 -8.37 -25.35 -0.81
N GLU A 50 -9.17 -25.75 0.17
CA GLU A 50 -9.09 -27.07 0.80
C GLU A 50 -10.46 -27.71 0.70
N GLY A 51 -10.52 -28.92 0.16
CA GLY A 51 -11.73 -29.72 0.08
C GLY A 51 -11.41 -31.21 0.22
N GLU A 52 -12.43 -32.05 0.10
CA GLU A 52 -12.29 -33.51 0.23
C GLU A 52 -11.30 -34.10 -0.80
N ALA A 53 -11.16 -33.45 -1.96
CA ALA A 53 -10.24 -33.83 -3.03
C ALA A 53 -8.76 -33.56 -2.71
N GLY A 54 -8.47 -32.67 -1.76
CA GLY A 54 -7.11 -32.23 -1.44
C GLY A 54 -7.00 -30.71 -1.26
N ARG A 55 -5.78 -30.20 -1.39
CA ARG A 55 -5.44 -28.79 -1.17
C ARG A 55 -4.87 -28.18 -2.44
N CYS A 56 -5.40 -27.04 -2.85
CA CYS A 56 -4.92 -26.23 -3.96
C CYS A 56 -4.51 -24.84 -3.47
N GLU A 57 -3.48 -24.26 -4.08
CA GLU A 57 -2.95 -22.95 -3.72
C GLU A 57 -2.59 -22.17 -4.97
N ILE A 58 -2.97 -20.89 -5.01
CA ILE A 58 -2.53 -19.96 -6.05
C ILE A 58 -1.10 -19.56 -5.77
N SER A 59 -0.21 -19.99 -6.65
CA SER A 59 1.22 -19.89 -6.44
C SER A 59 1.87 -18.65 -7.04
N ASP A 60 1.30 -18.10 -8.11
CA ASP A 60 1.85 -16.92 -8.78
C ASP A 60 0.82 -16.28 -9.69
N LEU A 61 0.94 -14.96 -9.87
CA LEU A 61 0.16 -14.15 -10.80
C LEU A 61 1.07 -13.83 -11.99
N LYS A 62 0.97 -14.67 -13.03
CA LYS A 62 1.90 -14.69 -14.17
C LYS A 62 1.69 -13.55 -15.14
N HIS A 63 0.45 -13.10 -15.29
CA HIS A 63 0.09 -12.08 -16.25
C HIS A 63 -0.95 -11.15 -15.66
N VAL A 64 -0.69 -9.86 -15.79
CA VAL A 64 -1.57 -8.78 -15.36
C VAL A 64 -1.51 -7.69 -16.41
N GLU A 65 -2.39 -7.83 -17.41
CA GLU A 65 -2.55 -6.85 -18.47
C GLU A 65 -3.82 -6.04 -18.26
N GLY A 66 -3.75 -4.76 -18.62
CA GLY A 66 -4.82 -3.81 -18.41
C GLY A 66 -4.40 -2.63 -17.55
N GLU A 67 -5.40 -1.82 -17.24
CA GLU A 67 -5.26 -0.53 -16.60
C GLU A 67 -6.41 -0.26 -15.64
N ALA A 68 -6.16 0.63 -14.70
CA ALA A 68 -7.20 1.16 -13.84
C ALA A 68 -6.97 2.64 -13.61
N SER A 69 -8.02 3.44 -13.70
CA SER A 69 -8.02 4.84 -13.29
C SER A 69 -9.25 5.14 -12.45
N CYS A 70 -9.08 6.04 -11.49
CA CYS A 70 -10.20 6.60 -10.75
C CYS A 70 -10.35 8.06 -11.13
N ASN A 71 -11.59 8.47 -11.39
CA ASN A 71 -11.93 9.84 -11.68
C ASN A 71 -12.92 10.38 -10.64
N SER A 72 -12.76 11.64 -10.30
CA SER A 72 -13.72 12.38 -9.48
C SER A 72 -14.38 13.49 -10.30
N ARG A 73 -15.71 13.44 -10.41
CA ARG A 73 -16.52 14.47 -11.07
C ARG A 73 -17.81 14.74 -10.31
N LYS A 74 -18.10 16.02 -10.03
CA LYS A 74 -19.26 16.51 -9.27
C LYS A 74 -19.49 15.77 -7.95
N GLY A 75 -18.41 15.47 -7.23
CA GLY A 75 -18.45 14.71 -5.97
C GLY A 75 -18.77 13.22 -6.11
N LYS A 76 -18.79 12.68 -7.34
CA LYS A 76 -18.94 11.25 -7.61
C LYS A 76 -17.62 10.67 -8.08
N LEU A 77 -17.27 9.51 -7.51
CA LEU A 77 -16.15 8.70 -7.98
C LEU A 77 -16.63 7.80 -9.12
N ILE A 78 -15.85 7.76 -10.20
CA ILE A 78 -16.05 6.93 -11.38
C ILE A 78 -14.77 6.10 -11.53
N PHE A 79 -14.89 4.80 -11.81
CA PHE A 79 -13.77 3.86 -11.75
C PHE A 79 -13.63 3.12 -13.06
N PHE A 80 -12.69 3.52 -13.89
CA PHE A 80 -12.37 2.75 -15.07
C PHE A 80 -11.37 1.68 -14.69
N TYR A 81 -11.70 0.42 -14.91
CA TYR A 81 -10.73 -0.65 -14.80
C TYR A 81 -11.04 -1.71 -15.85
N GLU A 82 -9.99 -2.30 -16.38
CA GLU A 82 -10.06 -3.45 -17.26
C GLU A 82 -8.82 -4.31 -17.01
N TRP A 83 -9.02 -5.59 -16.70
CA TRP A 83 -7.95 -6.51 -16.38
C TRP A 83 -8.10 -7.84 -17.10
N ASN A 84 -6.98 -8.33 -17.62
CA ASN A 84 -6.79 -9.68 -18.11
C ASN A 84 -5.73 -10.38 -17.24
N LEU A 85 -6.19 -11.32 -16.41
CA LEU A 85 -5.36 -11.96 -15.40
C LEU A 85 -5.08 -13.43 -15.74
N ARG A 86 -3.83 -13.85 -15.54
CA ARG A 86 -3.44 -15.26 -15.60
C ARG A 86 -2.69 -15.67 -14.35
N LEU A 87 -3.30 -16.58 -13.59
CA LEU A 87 -2.74 -17.14 -12.37
C LEU A 87 -2.25 -18.56 -12.60
N SER A 88 -1.33 -19.01 -11.76
CA SER A 88 -0.91 -20.40 -11.70
C SER A 88 -1.18 -21.00 -10.33
N TRP A 89 -1.76 -22.19 -10.31
CA TRP A 89 -2.08 -22.90 -9.08
C TRP A 89 -1.32 -24.22 -9.00
N ARG A 90 -1.07 -24.67 -7.77
CA ARG A 90 -0.50 -25.98 -7.45
C ARG A 90 -1.44 -26.70 -6.50
N GLY A 91 -1.57 -28.01 -6.63
CA GLY A 91 -2.42 -28.79 -5.75
C GLY A 91 -1.81 -30.12 -5.36
N THR A 92 -2.23 -30.63 -4.21
CA THR A 92 -1.82 -31.90 -3.65
C THR A 92 -3.09 -32.72 -3.38
N GLY A 93 -3.19 -33.91 -3.98
CA GLY A 93 -4.35 -34.78 -3.78
C GLY A 93 -4.43 -35.35 -2.36
N ALA A 94 -5.64 -35.65 -1.88
CA ALA A 94 -5.83 -36.36 -0.62
C ALA A 94 -5.32 -37.82 -0.76
N GLY A 95 -4.23 -38.17 -0.07
CA GLY A 95 -3.68 -39.53 -0.08
C GLY A 95 -4.67 -40.53 0.55
N GLY A 96 -5.09 -41.54 -0.22
CA GLY A 96 -6.09 -42.51 0.23
C GLY A 96 -5.56 -43.56 1.21
N HIS A 97 -6.13 -43.58 2.43
CA HIS A 97 -6.51 -44.84 3.10
C HIS A 97 -7.62 -44.57 4.13
N LEU A 98 -8.86 -44.88 3.76
CA LEU A 98 -9.98 -45.03 4.69
C LEU A 98 -9.82 -46.36 5.43
N ALA A 99 -9.31 -46.34 6.66
CA ALA A 99 -9.51 -47.44 7.61
C ALA A 99 -10.62 -47.02 8.58
N ALA A 100 -11.76 -47.70 8.48
CA ALA A 100 -12.93 -47.53 9.34
C ALA A 100 -12.57 -47.80 10.82
N GLY A 101 -12.40 -46.75 11.61
CA GLY A 101 -12.30 -46.80 13.06
C GLY A 101 -13.69 -46.63 13.70
N ARG A 102 -14.19 -47.72 14.27
CA ARG A 102 -15.43 -47.86 15.07
C ARG A 102 -15.60 -46.72 16.10
N PRO A 103 -16.81 -46.24 16.41
CA PRO A 103 -17.00 -45.23 17.45
C PRO A 103 -16.79 -45.86 18.83
N ALA A 104 -15.78 -45.38 19.57
CA ALA A 104 -15.60 -45.71 20.98
C ALA A 104 -16.40 -44.73 21.84
N ALA A 105 -17.27 -45.30 22.68
CA ALA A 105 -18.22 -44.62 23.54
C ALA A 105 -17.55 -43.68 24.56
N ALA A 106 -18.24 -42.59 24.87
CA ALA A 106 -17.95 -41.70 25.98
C ALA A 106 -18.21 -42.35 27.34
N ALA A 107 -17.32 -42.10 28.31
CA ALA A 107 -17.65 -42.06 29.74
C ALA A 107 -16.60 -41.23 30.52
N PRO A 108 -16.91 -40.71 31.73
CA PRO A 108 -16.43 -39.40 32.18
C PRO A 108 -15.48 -39.43 33.40
N GLY A 109 -14.90 -38.27 33.71
CA GLY A 109 -14.19 -37.94 34.96
C GLY A 109 -12.82 -37.32 34.67
N GLY A 110 -12.31 -36.30 35.35
CA GLY A 110 -12.75 -35.53 36.51
C GLY A 110 -11.97 -34.20 36.51
N GLY A 111 -12.42 -33.26 37.33
CA GLY A 111 -12.02 -31.85 37.27
C GLY A 111 -10.57 -31.53 37.66
N THR A 112 -10.19 -30.29 37.43
CA THR A 112 -9.72 -29.37 38.50
C THR A 112 -9.77 -27.94 37.96
N VAL A 113 -10.48 -27.10 38.71
CA VAL A 113 -10.51 -25.65 38.58
C VAL A 113 -9.27 -25.09 39.26
N VAL A 114 -8.51 -24.24 38.57
CA VAL A 114 -7.65 -23.25 39.23
C VAL A 114 -7.89 -21.87 38.62
N SER A 115 -8.33 -20.99 39.51
CA SER A 115 -8.61 -19.57 39.34
C SER A 115 -7.30 -18.78 39.27
N GLY A 116 -7.26 -17.74 38.43
CA GLY A 116 -6.20 -16.73 38.46
C GLY A 116 -6.48 -15.61 37.47
N SER A 117 -6.97 -14.49 37.99
CA SER A 117 -7.38 -13.30 37.25
C SER A 117 -6.19 -12.40 36.86
N VAL A 118 -6.48 -11.50 35.91
CA VAL A 118 -5.77 -10.24 35.55
C VAL A 118 -4.66 -10.34 34.50
N PHE A 119 -5.02 -10.11 33.24
CA PHE A 119 -4.39 -9.14 32.31
C PHE A 119 -5.03 -9.31 30.92
N GLN A 120 -5.72 -8.28 30.39
CA GLN A 120 -5.63 -7.85 28.98
C GLN A 120 -6.60 -6.67 28.74
N PHE A 121 -6.14 -5.44 29.00
CA PHE A 121 -6.65 -4.29 28.25
C PHE A 121 -5.78 -4.17 26.98
N LEU A 122 -6.44 -3.84 25.85
CA LEU A 122 -5.86 -3.40 24.57
C LEU A 122 -5.37 -4.47 23.58
N ILE A 123 -6.30 -5.03 22.78
CA ILE A 123 -6.03 -5.39 21.37
C ILE A 123 -7.27 -5.01 20.53
N MET A 124 -7.26 -3.80 19.97
CA MET A 124 -7.97 -3.46 18.74
C MET A 124 -6.90 -3.17 17.68
N HIS A 125 -7.06 -3.78 16.49
CA HIS A 125 -6.18 -3.73 15.30
C HIS A 125 -5.16 -4.85 15.14
N LEU A 126 -5.63 -6.09 15.15
CA LEU A 126 -4.95 -7.13 14.39
C LEU A 126 -6.01 -8.12 13.88
N ARG A 127 -6.45 -7.95 12.64
CA ARG A 127 -7.18 -8.98 11.91
C ARG A 127 -6.17 -10.01 11.41
N ILE A 128 -5.55 -10.74 12.34
CA ILE A 128 -4.87 -11.99 12.03
C ILE A 128 -5.97 -12.95 11.61
N HIS A 129 -5.97 -13.34 10.34
CA HIS A 129 -6.64 -14.57 9.94
C HIS A 129 -6.00 -15.70 10.74
N TYR A 130 -6.74 -16.23 11.70
CA TYR A 130 -6.36 -17.40 12.47
C TYR A 130 -6.30 -18.59 11.50
N VAL A 131 -5.13 -18.84 10.93
CA VAL A 131 -4.85 -20.08 10.19
C VAL A 131 -4.75 -21.17 11.25
N ASN A 132 -5.80 -21.99 11.33
CA ASN A 132 -5.76 -23.20 12.13
C ASN A 132 -4.72 -24.15 11.48
N THR A 133 -3.51 -24.22 12.03
CA THR A 133 -2.48 -25.16 11.59
C THR A 133 -2.82 -26.57 12.07
N GLY A 134 -3.71 -27.23 11.33
CA GLY A 134 -3.85 -28.68 11.36
C GLY A 134 -2.77 -29.29 10.47
N THR A 135 -1.80 -29.98 11.07
CA THR A 135 -0.78 -30.76 10.35
C THR A 135 -1.42 -31.96 9.64
N VAL A 136 -1.85 -31.77 8.40
CA VAL A 136 -2.16 -32.87 7.48
C VAL A 136 -0.85 -33.36 6.88
N LYS A 137 -0.55 -34.66 7.03
CA LYS A 137 0.64 -35.30 6.46
C LYS A 137 0.58 -35.21 4.93
N GLU A 138 1.49 -34.42 4.33
CA GLU A 138 1.67 -34.29 2.89
C GLU A 138 2.27 -35.56 2.28
N SER A 139 1.43 -36.42 1.70
CA SER A 139 1.86 -37.58 0.90
C SER A 139 0.94 -37.77 -0.30
N GLY A 140 0.68 -36.68 -1.04
CA GLY A 140 -0.17 -36.67 -2.22
C GLY A 140 0.58 -36.32 -3.50
N GLU A 141 0.08 -36.77 -4.64
CA GLU A 141 0.58 -36.42 -5.96
C GLU A 141 0.43 -34.91 -6.22
N LYS A 142 1.46 -34.29 -6.83
CA LYS A 142 1.56 -32.84 -7.02
C LYS A 142 1.07 -32.46 -8.42
N HIS A 143 0.02 -31.66 -8.47
CA HIS A 143 -0.60 -31.18 -9.71
C HIS A 143 -0.39 -29.67 -9.89
N LYS A 144 -0.45 -29.21 -11.14
CA LYS A 144 -0.29 -27.79 -11.50
C LYS A 144 -1.32 -27.40 -12.56
N GLY A 145 -1.78 -26.14 -12.54
CA GLY A 145 -2.67 -25.61 -13.55
C GLY A 145 -2.65 -24.08 -13.65
N SER A 146 -3.58 -23.52 -14.42
CA SER A 146 -3.78 -22.08 -14.56
C SER A 146 -5.23 -21.68 -14.28
N VAL A 147 -5.40 -20.44 -13.84
CA VAL A 147 -6.69 -19.75 -13.79
C VAL A 147 -6.58 -18.52 -14.68
N GLU A 148 -7.54 -18.32 -15.57
CA GLU A 148 -7.61 -17.19 -16.50
C GLU A 148 -8.88 -16.41 -16.24
N ILE A 149 -8.74 -15.10 -16.06
CA ILE A 149 -9.82 -14.16 -15.78
C ILE A 149 -9.76 -13.07 -16.85
N PRO A 150 -10.40 -13.29 -18.01
CA PRO A 150 -10.47 -12.28 -19.06
C PRO A 150 -11.47 -11.19 -18.72
N ASN A 151 -11.22 -9.98 -19.22
CA ASN A 151 -12.17 -8.86 -19.27
C ASN A 151 -12.82 -8.52 -17.91
N LEU A 152 -12.06 -8.56 -16.81
CA LEU A 152 -12.55 -8.05 -15.53
C LEU A 152 -12.62 -6.52 -15.60
N SER A 153 -13.82 -5.97 -15.74
CA SER A 153 -14.04 -4.53 -15.94
C SER A 153 -15.13 -3.95 -15.05
N GLU A 154 -15.32 -2.62 -15.05
CA GLU A 154 -16.42 -1.98 -14.31
C GLU A 154 -17.81 -2.36 -14.85
N GLU A 155 -17.89 -2.72 -16.13
CA GLU A 155 -19.13 -3.11 -16.80
C GLU A 155 -19.51 -4.57 -16.52
N ASN A 156 -18.52 -5.39 -16.14
CA ASN A 156 -18.71 -6.80 -15.82
C ASN A 156 -18.65 -6.98 -14.31
N GLU A 157 -19.77 -7.35 -13.67
CA GLU A 157 -19.73 -7.70 -12.26
C GLU A 157 -18.74 -8.87 -12.04
N VAL A 158 -18.08 -8.90 -10.87
CA VAL A 158 -17.12 -9.96 -10.52
C VAL A 158 -17.79 -11.34 -10.58
N ASP A 159 -19.10 -11.39 -10.36
CA ASP A 159 -19.89 -12.62 -10.44
C ASP A 159 -20.13 -13.07 -11.88
N ASP A 160 -20.26 -12.12 -12.82
CA ASP A 160 -20.50 -12.35 -14.24
C ASP A 160 -19.20 -12.62 -15.02
N THR A 161 -18.05 -12.28 -14.43
CA THR A 161 -16.74 -12.53 -15.04
C THR A 161 -16.46 -14.03 -15.15
N GLU A 162 -16.18 -14.50 -16.37
CA GLU A 162 -15.88 -15.91 -16.63
C GLU A 162 -14.50 -16.28 -16.07
N ILE A 163 -14.45 -17.21 -15.11
CA ILE A 163 -13.18 -17.69 -14.53
C ILE A 163 -12.85 -19.06 -15.11
N ASN A 164 -11.84 -19.08 -15.99
CA ASN A 164 -11.42 -20.28 -16.71
C ASN A 164 -10.31 -21.03 -15.96
N VAL A 165 -10.64 -22.19 -15.40
CA VAL A 165 -9.66 -23.06 -14.71
C VAL A 165 -9.21 -24.20 -15.62
N SER A 166 -7.89 -24.28 -15.81
CA SER A 166 -7.21 -25.32 -16.60
C SER A 166 -6.20 -26.09 -15.74
N LYS A 167 -5.86 -27.31 -16.18
CA LYS A 167 -4.79 -28.14 -15.60
C LYS A 167 -3.70 -28.43 -16.62
N LYS A 168 -2.46 -28.61 -16.15
CA LYS A 168 -1.37 -29.14 -16.97
C LYS A 168 -1.52 -30.67 -17.11
N LYS A 169 -0.97 -31.26 -18.19
CA LYS A 169 -1.07 -32.68 -18.55
C LYS A 169 -0.78 -33.61 -17.35
N GLY A 170 -1.70 -34.52 -17.02
CA GLY A 170 -1.59 -35.47 -15.89
C GLY A 170 -2.97 -35.86 -15.31
N GLU A 171 -2.97 -36.79 -14.35
CA GLU A 171 -4.12 -37.06 -13.45
C GLU A 171 -4.39 -35.81 -12.58
N GLY A 172 -5.57 -35.69 -11.96
CA GLY A 172 -5.94 -34.51 -11.14
C GLY A 172 -7.18 -33.74 -11.62
N ASP A 173 -8.09 -34.39 -12.34
CA ASP A 173 -9.40 -33.80 -12.68
C ASP A 173 -10.20 -33.39 -11.44
N VAL A 174 -10.09 -34.15 -10.35
CA VAL A 174 -10.77 -33.84 -9.08
C VAL A 174 -10.29 -32.51 -8.47
N LEU A 175 -8.99 -32.20 -8.53
CA LEU A 175 -8.45 -30.91 -8.06
C LEU A 175 -8.80 -29.75 -9.00
N LYS A 176 -8.95 -30.03 -10.30
CA LYS A 176 -9.45 -29.05 -11.26
C LYS A 176 -10.91 -28.70 -10.96
N ASP A 177 -11.74 -29.69 -10.63
CA ASP A 177 -13.14 -29.47 -10.28
C ASP A 177 -13.29 -28.73 -8.94
N LEU A 178 -12.43 -29.02 -7.96
CA LEU A 178 -12.32 -28.24 -6.72
C LEU A 178 -11.96 -26.77 -7.01
N MET A 179 -10.98 -26.53 -7.88
CA MET A 179 -10.61 -25.17 -8.28
C MET A 179 -11.71 -24.46 -9.09
N ARG A 180 -12.51 -25.20 -9.88
CA ARG A 180 -13.67 -24.65 -10.62
C ARG A 180 -14.82 -24.25 -9.72
N THR A 181 -15.00 -24.92 -8.58
CA THR A 181 -16.12 -24.70 -7.67
C THR A 181 -15.73 -23.78 -6.52
N GLU A 182 -15.04 -24.31 -5.52
CA GLU A 182 -14.62 -23.56 -4.34
C GLU A 182 -13.52 -22.55 -4.67
N GLY A 183 -12.62 -22.90 -5.59
CA GLY A 183 -11.54 -22.00 -6.00
C GLY A 183 -12.04 -20.75 -6.70
N THR A 184 -13.01 -20.87 -7.60
CA THR A 184 -13.59 -19.68 -8.27
C THR A 184 -14.33 -18.79 -7.28
N THR A 185 -15.00 -19.38 -6.28
CA THR A 185 -15.67 -18.63 -5.21
C THR A 185 -14.67 -17.78 -4.42
N LYS A 186 -13.57 -18.39 -3.96
CA LYS A 186 -12.51 -17.66 -3.23
C LYS A 186 -11.80 -16.61 -4.08
N VAL A 187 -11.57 -16.89 -5.36
CA VAL A 187 -10.99 -15.91 -6.29
C VAL A 187 -11.94 -14.72 -6.46
N ARG A 188 -13.25 -14.95 -6.60
CA ARG A 188 -14.25 -13.87 -6.67
C ARG A 188 -14.27 -13.03 -5.40
N GLU A 189 -14.22 -13.65 -4.22
CA GLU A 189 -14.13 -12.93 -2.94
C GLU A 189 -12.88 -12.03 -2.89
N ALA A 190 -11.71 -12.55 -3.27
CA ALA A 190 -10.48 -11.77 -3.32
C ALA A 190 -10.54 -10.60 -4.33
N LEU A 191 -11.21 -10.80 -5.48
CA LEU A 191 -11.45 -9.72 -6.44
C LEU A 191 -12.41 -8.66 -5.88
N ARG A 192 -13.43 -9.05 -5.09
CA ARG A 192 -14.28 -8.09 -4.38
C ARG A 192 -13.51 -7.29 -3.35
N ASP A 193 -12.58 -7.93 -2.63
CA ASP A 193 -11.69 -7.24 -1.70
C ASP A 193 -10.78 -6.24 -2.41
N TYR A 194 -10.25 -6.59 -3.59
CA TYR A 194 -9.55 -5.65 -4.46
C TYR A 194 -10.45 -4.45 -4.83
N LEU A 195 -11.67 -4.68 -5.33
CA LEU A 195 -12.58 -3.58 -5.71
C LEU A 195 -12.96 -2.71 -4.52
N LYS A 196 -13.13 -3.31 -3.35
CA LYS A 196 -13.38 -2.57 -2.10
C LYS A 196 -12.18 -1.71 -1.74
N ALA A 197 -10.97 -2.24 -1.82
CA ALA A 197 -9.75 -1.49 -1.59
C ALA A 197 -9.59 -0.36 -2.64
N LEU A 198 -9.91 -0.61 -3.91
CA LEU A 198 -9.88 0.41 -4.95
C LEU A 198 -10.85 1.56 -4.63
N LYS A 199 -12.04 1.25 -4.11
CA LYS A 199 -13.07 2.22 -3.70
C LYS A 199 -12.84 2.88 -2.33
N THR A 200 -11.88 2.39 -1.55
CA THR A 200 -11.64 2.89 -0.19
C THR A 200 -10.20 3.35 -0.06
N GLU A 201 -9.24 2.42 -0.03
CA GLU A 201 -7.81 2.68 0.10
C GLU A 201 -7.27 3.62 -0.99
N PHE A 202 -7.58 3.38 -2.27
CA PHE A 202 -7.03 4.19 -3.36
C PHE A 202 -7.69 5.58 -3.47
N THR A 203 -8.99 5.68 -3.20
CA THR A 203 -9.74 6.94 -3.31
C THR A 203 -9.72 7.82 -2.07
N LEU A 204 -9.04 7.40 -1.01
CA LEU A 204 -8.81 8.23 0.17
C LEU A 204 -8.15 9.56 -0.25
N GLY A 205 -8.86 10.67 -0.03
CA GLY A 205 -8.39 12.01 -0.39
C GLY A 205 -8.69 12.45 -1.83
N MET A 206 -9.44 11.67 -2.62
CA MET A 206 -9.92 12.10 -3.95
C MET A 206 -11.21 12.93 -3.91
N ILE A 207 -11.98 12.83 -2.83
CA ILE A 207 -13.19 13.61 -2.58
C ILE A 207 -13.03 14.42 -1.28
N LEU A 208 -13.37 15.71 -1.32
CA LEU A 208 -13.52 16.52 -0.12
C LEU A 208 -14.64 15.93 0.74
N PRO A 209 -14.49 15.81 2.08
CA PRO A 209 -15.57 15.35 2.95
C PRO A 209 -16.78 16.25 2.75
N THR A 210 -17.83 15.72 2.12
CA THR A 210 -19.08 16.45 1.97
C THR A 210 -19.81 16.36 3.31
N LYS A 211 -20.19 17.52 3.88
CA LYS A 211 -21.09 17.64 5.05
C LYS A 211 -22.41 16.91 4.75
N ALA A 212 -22.46 15.61 4.97
CA ALA A 212 -23.66 14.79 4.88
C ALA A 212 -23.52 13.55 5.76
N ALA A 213 -23.25 13.77 7.04
CA ALA A 213 -23.53 12.82 8.11
C ALA A 213 -23.53 13.61 9.44
N LEU A 214 -24.64 14.27 9.74
CA LEU A 214 -24.90 14.91 11.03
C LEU A 214 -26.22 14.36 11.57
N GLY A 215 -26.13 13.72 12.73
CA GLY A 215 -27.19 13.08 13.52
C GLY A 215 -26.67 11.73 14.05
N GLN A 216 -26.34 11.52 15.33
CA GLN A 216 -26.71 12.17 16.60
C GLN A 216 -25.53 12.22 17.59
N GLU A 217 -25.37 13.39 18.24
CA GLU A 217 -25.29 13.65 19.70
C GLU A 217 -25.15 12.43 20.65
N LEU A 218 -24.30 12.35 21.69
CA LEU A 218 -23.86 13.22 22.81
C LEU A 218 -22.70 12.48 23.54
N ALA A 219 -21.83 12.99 24.42
CA ALA A 219 -21.74 14.21 25.23
C ALA A 219 -20.32 14.33 25.85
N ALA A 220 -19.93 15.59 26.11
CA ALA A 220 -19.20 16.16 27.26
C ALA A 220 -17.84 15.53 27.69
N GLU A 221 -16.77 16.24 28.07
CA GLU A 221 -16.50 17.46 28.87
C GLU A 221 -15.04 17.88 28.52
N GLN A 222 -14.46 19.06 28.76
CA GLN A 222 -14.78 20.35 29.35
C GLN A 222 -13.63 21.30 28.95
N LYS A 223 -13.90 22.61 28.91
CA LYS A 223 -12.92 23.71 28.80
C LYS A 223 -12.80 24.39 30.18
N PRO A 224 -11.71 25.09 30.47
CA PRO A 224 -11.82 26.55 30.70
C PRO A 224 -10.68 27.32 29.97
N SER A 225 -10.90 28.40 29.19
CA SER A 225 -11.23 29.81 29.53
C SER A 225 -10.20 30.46 30.47
N GLY A 226 -9.60 31.65 30.29
CA GLY A 226 -9.62 32.78 29.32
C GLY A 226 -8.21 33.45 29.32
N THR A 227 -7.85 34.58 28.70
CA THR A 227 -8.53 35.87 28.44
C THR A 227 -7.70 36.72 27.43
N THR A 228 -8.44 37.54 26.67
CA THR A 228 -8.16 38.69 25.75
C THR A 228 -7.04 39.68 26.23
N VAL A 229 -6.27 40.47 25.44
CA VAL A 229 -6.59 41.47 24.38
C VAL A 229 -5.33 41.98 23.62
N GLN A 230 -5.48 42.30 22.31
CA GLN A 230 -4.90 43.40 21.47
C GLN A 230 -3.36 43.58 21.32
N ASP A 231 -2.78 44.16 20.26
CA ASP A 231 -2.98 44.39 18.80
C ASP A 231 -1.78 45.28 18.37
N SER A 232 -0.96 44.93 17.36
CA SER A 232 -0.12 45.87 16.55
C SER A 232 0.78 45.20 15.48
N VAL A 233 0.32 45.26 14.21
CA VAL A 233 0.97 45.58 12.91
C VAL A 233 2.44 45.18 12.56
N SER A 234 2.57 44.19 11.64
CA SER A 234 3.36 44.04 10.36
C SER A 234 4.84 44.48 10.20
N PRO A 235 5.67 43.90 9.26
CA PRO A 235 5.26 43.39 7.94
C PRO A 235 5.95 42.13 7.32
N GLN A 236 5.26 41.60 6.30
CA GLN A 236 5.73 40.79 5.14
C GLN A 236 6.13 39.31 5.36
N SER A 237 5.26 38.42 4.87
CA SER A 237 5.68 37.17 4.22
C SER A 237 4.64 36.75 3.18
N LEU A 238 5.13 36.46 1.97
CA LEU A 238 4.40 36.02 0.78
C LEU A 238 3.37 34.93 1.10
N ASP A 239 2.14 35.13 0.63
CA ASP A 239 1.00 34.27 0.90
C ASP A 239 1.18 32.88 0.26
N ILE A 240 1.37 31.88 1.13
CA ILE A 240 1.39 30.45 0.79
C ILE A 240 -0.05 30.01 0.55
N VAL A 241 -0.42 29.94 -0.73
CA VAL A 241 -1.66 29.31 -1.23
C VAL A 241 -1.50 27.79 -1.08
N GLY A 242 -2.30 27.13 -0.24
CA GLY A 242 -2.24 25.68 -0.11
C GLY A 242 -3.41 25.09 0.68
N VAL A 243 -4.07 24.09 0.11
CA VAL A 243 -4.95 23.18 0.85
C VAL A 243 -4.12 22.54 1.96
N LYS A 244 -4.54 22.66 3.23
CA LYS A 244 -3.87 21.99 4.35
C LYS A 244 -4.08 20.49 4.24
N ILE A 245 -3.25 19.81 3.45
CA ILE A 245 -3.16 18.36 3.40
C ILE A 245 -2.70 17.89 4.78
N PRO A 246 -3.44 16.99 5.45
CA PRO A 246 -2.99 16.47 6.72
C PRO A 246 -1.74 15.63 6.48
N THR A 247 -0.66 16.00 7.17
CA THR A 247 0.65 15.36 7.04
C THR A 247 1.09 14.70 8.32
N VAL A 248 1.86 13.63 8.19
CA VAL A 248 2.54 12.93 9.29
C VAL A 248 4.05 13.09 9.19
N LYS A 249 4.71 12.70 10.27
CA LYS A 249 6.16 12.59 10.35
C LYS A 249 6.52 11.12 10.51
N ILE A 250 7.29 10.59 9.56
CA ILE A 250 7.84 9.23 9.61
C ILE A 250 9.25 9.31 10.19
N LEU A 251 9.52 8.48 11.19
CA LEU A 251 10.85 8.27 11.76
C LEU A 251 11.22 6.80 11.59
N MET A 252 12.40 6.54 11.04
CA MET A 252 12.98 5.21 10.90
C MET A 252 14.47 5.26 11.24
N ARG A 253 14.99 4.15 11.75
CA ARG A 253 16.42 3.96 12.06
C ARG A 253 16.84 2.61 11.53
N GLU A 254 17.98 2.56 10.88
CA GLU A 254 18.56 1.36 10.30
C GLU A 254 20.08 1.38 10.50
N ILE A 255 20.69 0.22 10.70
CA ILE A 255 22.14 0.09 10.95
C ILE A 255 22.78 -0.60 9.75
N PHE A 256 23.79 0.04 9.15
CA PHE A 256 24.54 -0.50 8.02
C PHE A 256 25.96 -0.87 8.44
N ASN A 257 26.46 -2.01 7.94
CA ASN A 257 27.85 -2.46 8.13
C ASN A 257 28.80 -1.76 7.14
N SER A 258 28.80 -0.43 7.15
CA SER A 258 29.59 0.40 6.25
C SER A 258 29.92 1.73 6.93
N PRO A 259 31.09 2.35 6.64
CA PRO A 259 31.43 3.68 7.11
C PRO A 259 30.45 4.75 6.62
N ALA A 260 30.30 5.84 7.38
CA ALA A 260 29.33 6.89 7.05
C ALA A 260 29.60 7.55 5.69
N GLU A 261 30.87 7.62 5.27
CA GLU A 261 31.28 8.16 3.97
C GLU A 261 30.79 7.30 2.79
N GLU A 262 30.95 5.99 2.88
CA GLU A 262 30.49 5.07 1.83
C GLU A 262 28.96 5.09 1.75
N LEU A 263 28.27 5.01 2.90
CA LEU A 263 26.81 5.09 2.94
C LEU A 263 26.29 6.44 2.42
N TYR A 264 26.97 7.55 2.73
CA TYR A 264 26.65 8.87 2.19
C TYR A 264 26.80 8.90 0.67
N SER A 265 27.87 8.30 0.14
CA SER A 265 28.13 8.23 -1.30
C SER A 265 27.04 7.47 -2.06
N ILE A 266 26.36 6.51 -1.43
CA ILE A 266 25.26 5.76 -2.05
C ILE A 266 24.08 6.66 -2.41
N PHE A 267 23.85 7.72 -1.62
CA PHE A 267 22.78 8.68 -1.89
C PHE A 267 23.21 9.81 -2.84
N THR A 268 24.50 10.17 -2.87
CA THR A 268 24.99 11.33 -3.65
C THR A 268 25.63 10.98 -4.98
N THR A 269 26.09 9.74 -5.16
CA THR A 269 26.80 9.32 -6.37
C THR A 269 25.85 8.63 -7.33
N LYS A 270 25.72 9.19 -8.55
CA LYS A 270 24.81 8.68 -9.59
C LYS A 270 24.95 7.17 -9.83
N GLU A 271 26.18 6.67 -9.96
CA GLU A 271 26.43 5.25 -10.23
C GLU A 271 25.93 4.34 -9.09
N MET A 272 26.14 4.74 -7.84
CA MET A 272 25.66 3.97 -6.68
C MET A 272 24.14 4.00 -6.58
N VAL A 273 23.53 5.16 -6.85
CA VAL A 273 22.06 5.28 -6.90
C VAL A 273 21.48 4.37 -7.97
N GLN A 274 22.09 4.31 -9.15
CA GLN A 274 21.66 3.42 -10.23
C GLN A 274 21.82 1.94 -9.87
N LYS A 275 22.86 1.57 -9.13
CA LYS A 275 23.09 0.20 -8.65
C LYS A 275 21.99 -0.27 -7.70
N PHE A 276 21.71 0.47 -6.62
CA PHE A 276 20.69 0.01 -5.66
C PHE A 276 19.25 0.17 -6.21
N SER A 277 18.98 1.23 -6.97
CA SER A 277 17.64 1.45 -7.54
C SER A 277 17.34 0.54 -8.74
N LYS A 278 18.37 -0.08 -9.34
CA LYS A 278 18.29 -0.94 -10.53
C LYS A 278 17.63 -0.23 -11.73
N CYS A 279 17.69 1.10 -11.76
CA CYS A 279 17.03 1.96 -12.74
C CYS A 279 17.93 3.15 -13.11
N PRO A 280 17.71 3.80 -14.27
CA PRO A 280 18.30 5.10 -14.56
C PRO A 280 17.90 6.14 -13.50
N ALA A 281 18.86 6.98 -13.11
CA ALA A 281 18.66 8.03 -12.12
C ALA A 281 19.34 9.33 -12.54
N VAL A 282 18.74 10.46 -12.17
CA VAL A 282 19.32 11.81 -12.29
C VAL A 282 19.70 12.26 -10.90
N ILE A 283 21.00 12.51 -10.68
CA ILE A 283 21.54 12.88 -9.38
C ILE A 283 22.50 14.05 -9.57
N GLU A 284 22.11 15.20 -9.07
CA GLU A 284 22.92 16.42 -8.98
C GLU A 284 23.15 16.69 -7.48
N ALA A 285 24.19 16.08 -6.90
CA ALA A 285 24.46 16.15 -5.46
C ALA A 285 25.12 17.49 -5.04
N GLU A 286 24.41 18.57 -5.31
CA GLU A 286 24.75 19.93 -4.89
C GLU A 286 23.51 20.60 -4.28
N LYS A 287 23.70 21.66 -3.51
CA LYS A 287 22.56 22.37 -2.91
C LYS A 287 21.69 23.00 -4.02
N GLY A 288 20.44 22.57 -4.09
CA GLY A 288 19.47 22.93 -5.13
C GLY A 288 19.46 21.98 -6.34
N GLY A 289 20.35 20.99 -6.37
CA GLY A 289 20.43 20.02 -7.46
C GLY A 289 19.25 19.05 -7.47
N LYS A 290 18.91 18.55 -8.65
CA LYS A 290 17.77 17.64 -8.87
C LYS A 290 18.10 16.20 -8.50
N LEU A 291 17.07 15.52 -8.01
CA LEU A 291 17.06 14.10 -7.71
C LEU A 291 15.87 13.45 -8.42
N GLN A 292 16.13 12.43 -9.23
CA GLN A 292 15.11 11.59 -9.84
C GLN A 292 15.57 10.14 -9.83
N MET A 293 14.72 9.25 -9.33
CA MET A 293 15.02 7.82 -9.23
C MET A 293 13.76 6.96 -9.42
N PHE A 294 13.94 5.65 -9.56
CA PHE A 294 12.87 4.68 -9.83
C PHE A 294 12.02 5.06 -11.04
N ASP A 295 12.67 5.32 -12.18
CA ASP A 295 11.99 5.70 -13.43
C ASP A 295 11.10 6.95 -13.31
N GLY A 296 11.56 7.89 -12.46
CA GLY A 296 10.85 9.13 -12.15
C GLY A 296 9.60 8.96 -11.30
N CYS A 297 9.40 7.80 -10.67
CA CYS A 297 8.38 7.62 -9.64
C CYS A 297 8.71 8.44 -8.38
N VAL A 298 10.00 8.67 -8.13
CA VAL A 298 10.49 9.54 -7.06
C VAL A 298 11.24 10.71 -7.68
N SER A 299 10.92 11.91 -7.19
CA SER A 299 11.57 13.15 -7.60
C SER A 299 11.81 14.06 -6.41
N GLY A 300 12.78 14.94 -6.53
CA GLY A 300 13.20 15.79 -5.43
C GLY A 300 14.31 16.76 -5.79
N GLU A 301 14.75 17.46 -4.75
CA GLU A 301 15.81 18.48 -4.80
C GLU A 301 16.65 18.36 -3.53
N TYR A 302 17.97 18.46 -3.65
CA TYR A 302 18.88 18.50 -2.51
C TYR A 302 18.79 19.85 -1.79
N ALA A 303 18.22 19.88 -0.60
CA ALA A 303 18.09 21.10 0.19
C ALA A 303 19.36 21.40 1.01
N GLU A 304 20.01 20.36 1.55
CA GLU A 304 21.20 20.46 2.39
C GLU A 304 22.06 19.20 2.22
N LEU A 305 23.38 19.39 2.16
CA LEU A 305 24.35 18.32 2.04
C LEU A 305 25.52 18.63 2.98
N VAL A 306 25.69 17.80 4.02
CA VAL A 306 26.82 17.83 4.94
C VAL A 306 27.54 16.49 4.81
N PRO A 307 28.74 16.47 4.20
CA PRO A 307 29.48 15.24 3.91
C PRO A 307 29.55 14.30 5.12
N SER A 308 29.19 13.04 4.89
CA SER A 308 29.22 11.93 5.86
C SER A 308 28.41 12.14 7.14
N GLN A 309 27.55 13.17 7.22
CA GLN A 309 26.80 13.50 8.43
C GLN A 309 25.31 13.67 8.17
N ARG A 310 24.93 14.40 7.11
CA ARG A 310 23.52 14.75 6.89
C ARG A 310 23.21 15.02 5.43
N ILE A 311 22.06 14.52 4.98
CA ILE A 311 21.46 14.87 3.68
C ILE A 311 20.02 15.29 3.93
N VAL A 312 19.62 16.45 3.42
CA VAL A 312 18.22 16.89 3.43
C VAL A 312 17.73 17.05 2.00
N LEU A 313 16.59 16.43 1.70
CA LEU A 313 15.95 16.42 0.40
C LEU A 313 14.54 17.00 0.52
N LYS A 314 14.15 17.82 -0.45
CA LYS A 314 12.75 17.87 -0.85
C LYS A 314 12.48 16.60 -1.65
N TRP A 315 11.45 15.85 -1.29
CA TRP A 315 11.20 14.53 -1.82
C TRP A 315 9.71 14.31 -2.04
N ARG A 316 9.33 13.72 -3.16
CA ARG A 316 7.95 13.34 -3.43
C ARG A 316 7.87 12.09 -4.29
N CYS A 317 6.77 11.36 -4.13
CA CYS A 317 6.33 10.39 -5.12
C CYS A 317 5.52 11.07 -6.22
N ARG A 318 5.56 10.50 -7.42
CA ARG A 318 4.74 10.93 -8.58
C ARG A 318 3.24 10.88 -8.27
N ASN A 319 2.81 9.92 -7.46
CA ASN A 319 1.41 9.75 -7.07
C ASN A 319 0.93 10.69 -5.95
N TRP A 320 1.80 11.57 -5.42
CA TRP A 320 1.41 12.59 -4.45
C TRP A 320 0.76 13.79 -5.13
N PRO A 321 -0.04 14.59 -4.39
CA PRO A 321 -0.60 15.84 -4.92
C PRO A 321 0.47 16.73 -5.57
N GLU A 322 0.06 17.47 -6.60
CA GLU A 322 0.95 18.38 -7.31
C GLU A 322 1.56 19.41 -6.36
N GLU A 323 2.84 19.72 -6.57
CA GLU A 323 3.64 20.57 -5.70
C GLU A 323 3.72 20.16 -4.20
N HIS A 324 3.26 18.96 -3.82
CA HIS A 324 3.37 18.47 -2.45
C HIS A 324 4.67 17.69 -2.25
N TYR A 325 5.57 18.25 -1.43
CA TYR A 325 6.86 17.64 -1.11
C TYR A 325 6.96 17.36 0.40
N ALA A 326 7.57 16.23 0.72
CA ALA A 326 8.07 15.97 2.06
C ALA A 326 9.51 16.46 2.17
N THR A 327 9.90 16.85 3.38
CA THR A 327 11.29 17.07 3.74
C THR A 327 11.85 15.79 4.34
N VAL A 328 12.74 15.13 3.61
CA VAL A 328 13.48 13.95 4.05
C VAL A 328 14.82 14.40 4.59
N ALA A 329 15.11 14.08 5.85
CA ALA A 329 16.40 14.30 6.47
C ALA A 329 17.01 12.93 6.85
N LEU A 330 18.14 12.61 6.22
CA LEU A 330 18.98 11.47 6.51
C LEU A 330 20.12 11.95 7.40
N ASN A 331 20.26 11.35 8.58
CA ASN A 331 21.38 11.64 9.49
C ASN A 331 22.21 10.38 9.66
N PHE A 332 23.50 10.51 9.43
CA PHE A 332 24.46 9.43 9.51
C PHE A 332 25.18 9.55 10.85
N LYS A 333 24.99 8.57 11.73
CA LYS A 333 25.72 8.49 12.99
C LYS A 333 26.76 7.41 12.89
N ASP A 334 28.01 7.84 12.93
CA ASP A 334 29.15 6.93 12.94
C ASP A 334 29.19 6.14 14.27
N MET A 335 29.29 4.81 14.14
CA MET A 335 29.37 3.85 15.24
C MET A 335 30.55 2.91 15.00
N ALA A 336 31.78 3.39 15.17
CA ALA A 336 33.04 2.62 15.13
C ALA A 336 33.30 1.79 13.84
N ALA A 337 32.51 0.75 13.57
CA ALA A 337 32.56 -0.09 12.37
C ALA A 337 31.21 -0.17 11.61
N GLN A 338 30.20 0.56 12.07
CA GLN A 338 28.85 0.59 11.50
C GLN A 338 28.36 2.03 11.43
N THR A 339 27.34 2.29 10.61
CA THR A 339 26.67 3.58 10.56
C THR A 339 25.19 3.40 10.87
N GLU A 340 24.68 4.14 11.85
CA GLU A 340 23.23 4.25 12.06
C GLU A 340 22.68 5.37 11.17
N LEU A 341 21.81 4.99 10.23
CA LEU A 341 21.07 5.92 9.39
C LEU A 341 19.73 6.25 10.07
N GLN A 342 19.56 7.51 10.46
CA GLN A 342 18.31 8.02 11.00
C GLN A 342 17.56 8.80 9.94
N LEU A 343 16.48 8.20 9.42
CA LEU A 343 15.56 8.80 8.47
C LEU A 343 14.45 9.54 9.20
N GLU A 344 14.30 10.82 8.88
CA GLU A 344 13.19 11.67 9.29
C GLU A 344 12.50 12.23 8.05
N CYS A 345 11.25 11.82 7.80
CA CYS A 345 10.45 12.33 6.70
C CYS A 345 9.27 13.14 7.25
N LYS A 346 9.28 14.45 7.03
CA LYS A 346 8.25 15.41 7.47
C LYS A 346 7.39 15.85 6.30
N GLY A 347 6.08 15.96 6.50
CA GLY A 347 5.17 16.43 5.46
C GLY A 347 4.63 15.31 4.57
N VAL A 348 4.70 14.05 5.01
CA VAL A 348 4.13 12.92 4.27
C VAL A 348 2.61 12.98 4.36
N PRO A 349 1.84 12.93 3.26
CA PRO A 349 0.39 12.86 3.34
C PRO A 349 -0.04 11.64 4.17
N VAL A 350 -0.99 11.82 5.12
CA VAL A 350 -1.47 10.71 5.99
C VAL A 350 -1.89 9.50 5.17
N SER A 351 -2.55 9.71 4.02
CA SER A 351 -3.00 8.66 3.10
C SER A 351 -1.88 7.80 2.53
N ASN A 352 -0.63 8.29 2.57
CA ASN A 352 0.53 7.66 1.97
C ASN A 352 1.55 7.18 3.00
N GLU A 353 1.30 7.34 4.30
CA GLU A 353 2.27 7.02 5.35
C GLU A 353 2.86 5.61 5.21
N ASP A 354 2.00 4.59 5.19
CA ASP A 354 2.44 3.19 5.13
C ASP A 354 3.17 2.87 3.83
N SER A 355 2.67 3.40 2.70
CA SER A 355 3.30 3.23 1.39
C SER A 355 4.70 3.84 1.35
N THR A 356 4.88 5.01 1.95
CA THR A 356 6.17 5.70 2.04
C THR A 356 7.12 4.97 2.98
N ARG A 357 6.63 4.49 4.14
CA ARG A 357 7.42 3.68 5.07
C ARG A 357 7.92 2.39 4.42
N GLN A 358 7.05 1.71 3.69
CA GLN A 358 7.39 0.47 2.98
C GLN A 358 8.37 0.71 1.82
N CYS A 359 8.20 1.80 1.08
CA CYS A 359 9.12 2.22 0.03
C CYS A 359 10.54 2.43 0.59
N TRP A 360 10.68 3.22 1.66
CA TRP A 360 11.97 3.44 2.33
C TRP A 360 12.59 2.15 2.84
N LYS A 361 11.79 1.27 3.46
CA LYS A 361 12.30 0.00 3.97
C LYS A 361 12.81 -0.92 2.85
N LYS A 362 11.95 -1.21 1.86
CA LYS A 362 12.24 -2.22 0.84
C LYS A 362 13.13 -1.74 -0.29
N GLN A 363 12.89 -0.52 -0.78
CA GLN A 363 13.56 -0.02 -1.99
C GLN A 363 14.83 0.77 -1.70
N TYR A 364 15.00 1.26 -0.47
CA TYR A 364 16.24 1.90 -0.05
C TYR A 364 17.00 0.98 0.89
N PHE A 365 16.51 0.71 2.10
CA PHE A 365 17.34 0.05 3.11
C PHE A 365 17.74 -1.38 2.73
N GLU A 366 16.78 -2.23 2.35
CA GLU A 366 17.07 -3.61 1.96
C GLU A 366 18.00 -3.69 0.74
N GLU A 367 17.79 -2.86 -0.29
CA GLU A 367 18.63 -2.85 -1.49
C GLU A 367 20.03 -2.28 -1.23
N ILE A 368 20.15 -1.29 -0.35
CA ILE A 368 21.45 -0.75 0.08
C ILE A 368 22.21 -1.80 0.90
N HIS A 369 21.54 -2.56 1.75
CA HIS A 369 22.15 -3.71 2.44
C HIS A 369 22.72 -4.73 1.45
N ILE A 370 21.93 -5.10 0.43
CA ILE A 370 22.37 -6.04 -0.61
C ILE A 370 23.58 -5.47 -1.38
N LEU A 371 23.54 -4.18 -1.73
CA LEU A 371 24.64 -3.52 -2.44
C LEU A 371 25.95 -3.52 -1.63
N LEU A 372 25.88 -3.22 -0.33
CA LEU A 372 27.03 -3.22 0.57
C LEU A 372 27.56 -4.63 0.85
N GLN A 373 26.69 -5.65 0.89
CA GLN A 373 27.12 -7.04 1.02
C GLN A 373 27.90 -7.49 -0.23
N GLN A 374 27.40 -7.14 -1.43
CA GLN A 374 28.04 -7.49 -2.69
C GLN A 374 29.37 -6.78 -2.90
N SER A 375 29.56 -5.56 -2.40
CA SER A 375 30.85 -4.88 -2.49
C SER A 375 31.90 -5.56 -1.61
N GLN A 376 31.52 -6.05 -0.43
CA GLN A 376 32.41 -6.82 0.46
C GLN A 376 32.82 -8.16 -0.16
N ASP A 377 31.86 -8.91 -0.72
CA ASP A 377 32.13 -10.23 -1.33
C ASP A 377 33.03 -10.15 -2.59
N ASN A 378 33.09 -9.00 -3.27
CA ASN A 378 33.96 -8.80 -4.45
C ASN A 378 35.38 -8.35 -4.08
N LEU A 379 35.64 -8.03 -2.81
CA LEU A 379 36.95 -7.58 -2.30
C LEU A 379 37.75 -8.71 -1.63
N GLU A 380 37.10 -9.83 -1.27
CA GLU A 380 37.72 -11.11 -0.88
C GLU A 380 37.98 -12.00 -2.11
#